data_AF-A0A401Z634-F1
#
_entry.id   AF-A0A401Z634-F1
#
_cell.length_a   1.000
_cell.length_b   1.000
_cell.length_c   1.000
_cell.angle_alpha   90.00
_cell.angle_beta   90.00
_cell.angle_gamma   90.00
#
_symmetry.space_group_name_H-M   'P 1'
#
loop_
_entity.id
_entity.type
_entity.pdbx_description
1 polymer ?
#
loop_
_entity_poly.entity_id
_entity_poly.type
_entity_poly.pdbx_seq_one_letter_code
_entity_poly.pdbx_strand_id
1 'polypeptide(L)'
;MTIVYGAFDRAALDREYSPSSRAPDFLRTLDQAADRSRRARADLACRPDVRYGPDPAERLDYFPATRPGAPLFVFVHGGHWQQCSKEESAFAAPRFVSSGAAFAALGYGLAPGNSLAEMVASVRRALRWLGEHADVLGHAGDAVYAGGSSAGAHLVAAALSGPEAGPRVPGVCLLSGVYDLQPIRSSYVNDALGLDRETAERYSPLRAGTLAARSVIIARGADETFEYARQQREFVQMLQARKHPVRDLVVVGRNHFDLPFDLGRVGTSVGDAVLAQMGLSPPAARP
;
A
#
# COMPACT_ATOMS: atom_id res chain seq x y z
N MET A 1 -24.33 -3.74 -26.51
CA MET A 1 -23.42 -3.43 -25.40
C MET A 1 -22.26 -2.63 -25.96
N THR A 2 -22.00 -1.43 -25.43
CA THR A 2 -20.93 -0.55 -25.91
C THR A 2 -19.67 -0.84 -25.10
N ILE A 3 -18.58 -1.22 -25.78
CA ILE A 3 -17.27 -1.43 -25.16
C ILE A 3 -16.68 -0.08 -24.76
N VAL A 4 -16.17 0.03 -23.53
CA VAL A 4 -15.62 1.27 -22.97
C VAL A 4 -14.11 1.20 -22.69
N TYR A 5 -13.55 -0.02 -22.54
CA TYR A 5 -12.11 -0.22 -22.40
C TYR A 5 -11.71 -1.66 -22.75
N GLY A 6 -10.71 -1.82 -23.63
CA GLY A 6 -10.24 -3.15 -24.06
C GLY A 6 -11.37 -3.99 -24.65
N ALA A 7 -11.73 -5.08 -23.98
CA ALA A 7 -12.84 -5.96 -24.35
C ALA A 7 -14.08 -5.82 -23.43
N PHE A 8 -14.09 -4.85 -22.52
CA PHE A 8 -15.12 -4.70 -21.50
C PHE A 8 -16.12 -3.59 -21.84
N ASP A 9 -17.40 -3.87 -21.66
CA ASP A 9 -18.39 -2.81 -21.42
C ASP A 9 -18.28 -2.29 -19.98
N ARG A 10 -19.02 -1.21 -19.65
CA ARG A 10 -18.91 -0.57 -18.33
C ARG A 10 -19.25 -1.55 -17.19
N ALA A 11 -20.32 -2.32 -17.31
CA ALA A 11 -20.75 -3.24 -16.26
C ALA A 11 -19.73 -4.37 -16.02
N ALA A 12 -19.11 -4.90 -17.08
CA ALA A 12 -18.02 -5.85 -16.94
C ALA A 12 -16.79 -5.22 -16.28
N LEU A 13 -16.41 -4.01 -16.70
CA LEU A 13 -15.28 -3.28 -16.13
C LEU A 13 -15.49 -2.93 -14.65
N ASP A 14 -16.71 -2.56 -14.27
CA ASP A 14 -17.08 -2.28 -12.88
C ASP A 14 -16.90 -3.53 -11.99
N ARG A 15 -17.26 -4.72 -12.49
CA ARG A 15 -16.99 -5.99 -11.78
C ARG A 15 -15.51 -6.28 -11.67
N GLU A 16 -14.73 -6.03 -12.72
CA GLU A 16 -13.27 -6.22 -12.71
C GLU A 16 -12.58 -5.31 -11.67
N TYR A 17 -13.10 -4.11 -11.43
CA TYR A 17 -12.66 -3.16 -10.40
C TYR A 17 -13.50 -3.22 -9.12
N SER A 18 -14.22 -4.31 -8.91
CA SER A 18 -14.91 -4.63 -7.66
C SER A 18 -14.30 -5.92 -7.11
N PRO A 19 -13.17 -5.86 -6.38
CA PRO A 19 -12.53 -7.06 -5.84
C PRO A 19 -13.46 -7.84 -4.88
N SER A 20 -14.46 -7.18 -4.29
CA SER A 20 -15.52 -7.82 -3.49
C SER A 20 -16.33 -8.86 -4.28
N SER A 21 -16.39 -8.76 -5.62
CA SER A 21 -17.01 -9.79 -6.46
C SER A 21 -16.33 -11.16 -6.38
N ARG A 22 -15.08 -11.22 -5.88
CA ARG A 22 -14.29 -12.42 -5.66
C ARG A 22 -14.12 -12.77 -4.17
N ALA A 23 -14.67 -11.95 -3.27
CA ALA A 23 -14.50 -12.08 -1.83
C ALA A 23 -15.82 -11.77 -1.10
N PRO A 24 -16.76 -12.73 -1.02
CA PRO A 24 -18.09 -12.49 -0.44
C PRO A 24 -18.06 -12.05 1.04
N ASP A 25 -17.07 -12.51 1.81
CA ASP A 25 -16.92 -12.18 3.24
C ASP A 25 -16.04 -10.93 3.50
N PHE A 26 -15.84 -10.06 2.50
CA PHE A 26 -14.90 -8.93 2.62
C PHE A 26 -15.21 -8.00 3.80
N LEU A 27 -16.48 -7.77 4.13
CA LEU A 27 -16.88 -6.94 5.28
C LEU A 27 -16.33 -7.50 6.59
N ARG A 28 -16.41 -8.81 6.79
CA ARG A 28 -15.84 -9.47 7.97
C ARG A 28 -14.32 -9.30 8.04
N THR A 29 -13.65 -9.31 6.89
CA THR A 29 -12.20 -9.06 6.81
C THR A 29 -11.87 -7.62 7.21
N LEU A 30 -12.67 -6.63 6.78
CA LEU A 30 -12.51 -5.24 7.20
C LEU A 30 -12.74 -5.06 8.71
N ASP A 31 -13.78 -5.70 9.26
CA ASP A 31 -14.03 -5.69 10.71
C ASP A 31 -12.86 -6.30 11.49
N GLN A 32 -12.28 -7.41 11.00
CA GLN A 32 -11.08 -7.99 11.60
C GLN A 32 -9.87 -7.05 11.54
N ALA A 33 -9.71 -6.27 10.47
CA ALA A 33 -8.63 -5.30 10.34
C ALA A 33 -8.80 -4.17 11.36
N ALA A 34 -10.02 -3.66 11.51
CA ALA A 34 -10.38 -2.67 12.53
C ALA A 34 -10.12 -3.20 13.95
N ASP A 35 -10.60 -4.39 14.27
CA ASP A 35 -10.42 -5.03 15.57
C ASP A 35 -8.95 -5.23 15.93
N ARG A 36 -8.15 -5.76 15.00
CA ARG A 36 -6.70 -5.95 15.20
C ARG A 36 -5.97 -4.63 15.34
N SER A 37 -6.36 -3.61 14.60
CA SER A 37 -5.76 -2.28 14.68
C SER A 37 -6.09 -1.59 16.01
N ARG A 38 -7.32 -1.72 16.52
CA ARG A 38 -7.68 -1.26 17.87
C ARG A 38 -6.87 -1.97 18.95
N ARG A 39 -6.72 -3.30 18.86
CA ARG A 39 -5.87 -4.07 19.78
C ARG A 39 -4.40 -3.64 19.71
N ALA A 40 -3.84 -3.46 18.52
CA ALA A 40 -2.47 -2.99 18.35
C ALA A 40 -2.22 -1.65 19.07
N ARG A 41 -3.16 -0.71 19.00
CA ARG A 41 -3.08 0.58 19.75
C ARG A 41 -3.20 0.41 21.26
N ALA A 42 -3.97 -0.56 21.72
CA ALA A 42 -4.15 -0.83 23.15
C ALA A 42 -2.96 -1.58 23.78
N ASP A 43 -2.38 -2.52 23.03
CA ASP A 43 -1.40 -3.47 23.54
C ASP A 43 0.06 -3.02 23.34
N LEU A 44 0.31 -2.07 22.43
CA LEU A 44 1.64 -1.57 22.10
C LEU A 44 1.81 -0.11 22.52
N ALA A 45 3.06 0.31 22.71
CA ALA A 45 3.38 1.73 22.68
C ALA A 45 2.94 2.32 21.34
N CYS A 46 2.12 3.37 21.39
CA CYS A 46 1.58 4.05 20.22
C CYS A 46 1.63 5.56 20.44
N ARG A 47 2.10 6.30 19.43
CA ARG A 47 1.94 7.75 19.31
C ARG A 47 0.86 7.97 18.24
N PRO A 48 -0.42 8.13 18.64
CA PRO A 48 -1.50 8.30 17.68
C PRO A 48 -1.49 9.71 17.09
N ASP A 49 -2.12 9.86 15.92
CA ASP A 49 -2.43 11.15 15.29
C ASP A 49 -1.24 12.11 15.08
N VAL A 50 -0.04 11.54 14.91
CA VAL A 50 1.17 12.29 14.59
C VAL A 50 0.97 12.97 13.25
N ARG A 51 0.95 14.32 13.26
CA ARG A 51 0.75 15.14 12.07
C ARG A 51 2.04 15.20 11.26
N TYR A 52 1.95 14.91 9.97
CA TYR A 52 3.08 15.03 9.03
C TYR A 52 2.84 16.07 7.92
N GLY A 53 1.62 16.65 7.85
CA GLY A 53 1.26 17.64 6.84
C GLY A 53 0.12 18.59 7.24
N PRO A 54 -0.15 19.59 6.39
CA PRO A 54 -1.21 20.58 6.62
C PRO A 54 -2.63 20.01 6.64
N ASP A 55 -2.94 19.03 5.80
CA ASP A 55 -4.30 18.48 5.70
C ASP A 55 -4.70 17.76 7.02
N PRO A 56 -5.94 17.88 7.49
CA PRO A 56 -6.38 17.18 8.71
C PRO A 56 -6.19 15.66 8.67
N ALA A 57 -6.26 15.04 7.50
CA ALA A 57 -6.03 13.62 7.26
C ALA A 57 -4.55 13.25 7.11
N GLU A 58 -3.65 14.24 6.96
CA GLU A 58 -2.19 14.02 6.94
C GLU A 58 -1.64 13.74 8.36
N ARG A 59 -2.11 12.63 8.93
CA ARG A 59 -1.76 12.07 10.24
C ARG A 59 -1.42 10.59 10.13
N LEU A 60 -0.64 10.10 11.08
CA LEU A 60 -0.32 8.68 11.20
C LEU A 60 -0.33 8.23 12.65
N ASP A 61 -0.54 6.93 12.83
CA ASP A 61 -0.30 6.29 14.12
C ASP A 61 1.07 5.61 14.07
N TYR A 62 1.96 6.03 14.98
CA TYR A 62 3.35 5.58 15.01
C TYR A 62 3.57 4.60 16.16
N PHE A 63 4.10 3.43 15.84
CA PHE A 63 4.45 2.38 16.78
C PHE A 63 5.98 2.25 16.80
N PRO A 64 6.66 2.77 17.85
CA PRO A 64 8.11 2.70 17.94
C PRO A 64 8.58 1.25 18.10
N ALA A 65 9.77 0.96 17.59
CA ALA A 65 10.48 -0.27 17.92
C ALA A 65 10.94 -0.25 19.39
N THR A 66 11.30 -1.42 19.91
CA THR A 66 11.89 -1.55 21.26
C THR A 66 13.30 -0.97 21.36
N ARG A 67 14.01 -0.87 20.23
CA ARG A 67 15.37 -0.34 20.15
C ARG A 67 15.44 0.87 19.23
N PRO A 68 16.24 1.90 19.58
CA PRO A 68 16.46 3.04 18.70
C PRO A 68 17.21 2.62 17.43
N GLY A 69 17.03 3.40 16.36
CA GLY A 69 17.70 3.16 15.07
C GLY A 69 17.17 1.93 14.33
N ALA A 70 15.98 1.43 14.69
CA ALA A 70 15.30 0.37 13.98
C ALA A 70 14.80 0.83 12.59
N PRO A 71 14.65 -0.07 11.61
CA PRO A 71 13.97 0.25 10.36
C PRO A 71 12.49 0.56 10.60
N LEU A 72 11.91 1.43 9.78
CA LEU A 72 10.49 1.78 9.82
C LEU A 72 9.77 1.17 8.63
N PHE A 73 8.61 0.55 8.86
CA PHE A 73 7.66 0.20 7.81
C PHE A 73 6.42 1.12 7.85
N VAL A 74 6.17 1.83 6.76
CA VAL A 74 5.00 2.70 6.58
C VAL A 74 3.95 1.96 5.77
N PHE A 75 2.76 1.78 6.32
CA PHE A 75 1.64 1.14 5.63
C PHE A 75 0.58 2.15 5.20
N VAL A 76 0.24 2.13 3.90
CA VAL A 76 -0.76 2.99 3.26
C VAL A 76 -1.99 2.15 2.91
N HIS A 77 -3.15 2.54 3.42
CA HIS A 77 -4.38 1.77 3.27
C HIS A 77 -4.99 1.84 1.87
N GLY A 78 -5.89 0.90 1.58
CA GLY A 78 -6.65 0.84 0.32
C GLY A 78 -7.97 1.59 0.40
N GLY A 79 -9.00 1.07 -0.30
CA GLY A 79 -10.35 1.64 -0.28
C GLY A 79 -10.68 2.53 -1.47
N HIS A 80 -10.13 2.22 -2.66
CA HIS A 80 -10.39 2.95 -3.90
C HIS A 80 -10.22 4.48 -3.78
N TRP A 81 -9.27 4.94 -2.97
CA TRP A 81 -9.01 6.37 -2.72
C TRP A 81 -10.20 7.14 -2.10
N GLN A 82 -11.24 6.43 -1.65
CA GLN A 82 -12.53 6.99 -1.24
C GLN A 82 -12.97 6.53 0.15
N GLN A 83 -12.36 5.47 0.68
CA GLN A 83 -12.81 4.79 1.89
C GLN A 83 -11.61 4.26 2.70
N CYS A 84 -11.91 3.71 3.88
CA CYS A 84 -10.95 3.26 4.88
C CYS A 84 -10.14 4.40 5.48
N SER A 85 -9.31 4.08 6.46
CA SER A 85 -8.53 5.08 7.19
C SER A 85 -7.30 4.45 7.86
N LYS A 86 -6.50 5.28 8.54
CA LYS A 86 -5.41 4.76 9.37
C LYS A 86 -5.93 3.93 10.54
N GLU A 87 -7.17 4.17 10.97
CA GLU A 87 -7.85 3.52 12.11
C GLU A 87 -7.94 2.01 11.91
N GLU A 88 -8.13 1.51 10.69
CA GLU A 88 -8.17 0.07 10.37
C GLU A 88 -6.83 -0.51 9.89
N SER A 89 -5.74 0.26 9.95
CA SER A 89 -4.51 -0.03 9.22
C SER A 89 -3.28 -0.33 10.10
N ALA A 90 -3.48 -0.52 11.40
CA ALA A 90 -2.44 -0.88 12.37
C ALA A 90 -2.35 -2.40 12.64
N PHE A 91 -3.13 -3.23 11.94
CA PHE A 91 -3.26 -4.67 12.19
C PHE A 91 -1.94 -5.46 12.13
N ALA A 92 -0.94 -4.97 11.39
CA ALA A 92 0.37 -5.62 11.25
C ALA A 92 1.40 -5.12 12.26
N ALA A 93 1.15 -4.00 12.96
CA ALA A 93 2.10 -3.38 13.88
C ALA A 93 2.67 -4.36 14.93
N PRO A 94 1.90 -5.27 15.56
CA PRO A 94 2.44 -6.21 16.54
C PRO A 94 3.59 -7.06 16.01
N ARG A 95 3.48 -7.54 14.76
CA ARG A 95 4.54 -8.35 14.16
C ARG A 95 5.79 -7.52 13.91
N PHE A 96 5.67 -6.36 13.26
CA PHE A 96 6.80 -5.50 12.95
C PHE A 96 7.54 -5.06 14.22
N VAL A 97 6.80 -4.61 15.25
CA VAL A 97 7.37 -4.22 16.54
C VAL A 97 8.08 -5.40 17.22
N SER A 98 7.46 -6.59 17.25
CA SER A 98 8.08 -7.79 17.82
C SER A 98 9.32 -8.27 17.06
N SER A 99 9.40 -7.97 15.76
CA SER A 99 10.55 -8.27 14.90
C SER A 99 11.64 -7.19 14.92
N GLY A 100 11.47 -6.13 15.72
CA GLY A 100 12.47 -5.07 15.88
C GLY A 100 12.36 -3.93 14.86
N ALA A 101 11.22 -3.78 14.18
CA ALA A 101 10.91 -2.62 13.34
C ALA A 101 9.96 -1.65 14.04
N ALA A 102 10.05 -0.36 13.68
CA ALA A 102 8.96 0.57 13.90
C ALA A 102 7.89 0.38 12.81
N PHE A 103 6.64 0.76 13.11
CA PHE A 103 5.53 0.68 12.17
C PHE A 103 4.75 2.00 12.16
N ALA A 104 4.29 2.45 10.99
CA ALA A 104 3.41 3.59 10.86
C ALA A 104 2.18 3.24 10.03
N ALA A 105 0.98 3.42 10.59
CA ALA A 105 -0.27 3.39 9.82
C ALA A 105 -0.56 4.81 9.31
N LEU A 106 -0.44 5.02 8.00
CA LEU A 106 -0.55 6.33 7.38
C LEU A 106 -2.00 6.66 7.00
N GLY A 107 -2.49 7.82 7.42
CA GLY A 107 -3.72 8.44 6.92
C GLY A 107 -3.42 9.44 5.81
N TYR A 108 -4.37 9.63 4.89
CA TYR A 108 -4.32 10.61 3.81
C TYR A 108 -5.75 11.03 3.44
N GLY A 109 -5.90 12.16 2.72
CA GLY A 109 -7.20 12.66 2.29
C GLY A 109 -7.90 11.75 1.27
N LEU A 110 -9.23 11.87 1.12
CA LEU A 110 -10.02 10.94 0.29
C LEU A 110 -10.87 11.70 -0.74
N ALA A 111 -11.13 11.05 -1.87
CA ALA A 111 -12.02 11.57 -2.89
C ALA A 111 -13.48 11.51 -2.40
N PRO A 112 -14.34 12.46 -2.81
CA PRO A 112 -14.05 13.58 -3.71
C PRO A 112 -13.41 14.81 -3.03
N GLY A 113 -13.18 14.77 -1.71
CA GLY A 113 -12.66 15.90 -0.94
C GLY A 113 -11.21 16.27 -1.26
N ASN A 114 -10.40 15.28 -1.64
CA ASN A 114 -9.04 15.46 -2.13
C ASN A 114 -8.89 14.78 -3.50
N SER A 115 -8.17 15.42 -4.40
CA SER A 115 -7.78 14.88 -5.69
C SER A 115 -6.70 13.80 -5.54
N LEU A 116 -6.56 12.95 -6.56
CA LEU A 116 -5.48 11.96 -6.61
C LEU A 116 -4.08 12.61 -6.51
N ALA A 117 -3.92 13.79 -7.11
CA ALA A 117 -2.68 14.56 -7.05
C ALA A 117 -2.30 14.93 -5.61
N GLU A 118 -3.27 15.38 -4.82
CA GLU A 118 -3.09 15.72 -3.40
C GLU A 118 -2.76 14.49 -2.56
N MET A 119 -3.43 13.36 -2.81
CA MET A 119 -3.12 12.10 -2.10
C MET A 119 -1.70 11.61 -2.39
N VAL A 120 -1.27 11.65 -3.65
CA VAL A 120 0.10 11.28 -4.03
C VAL A 120 1.11 12.23 -3.39
N ALA A 121 0.84 13.55 -3.38
CA ALA A 121 1.68 14.53 -2.72
C ALA A 121 1.74 14.31 -1.19
N SER A 122 0.63 13.92 -0.57
CA SER A 122 0.52 13.58 0.85
C SER A 122 1.42 12.38 1.20
N VAL A 123 1.37 11.28 0.43
CA VAL A 123 2.27 10.14 0.67
C VAL A 123 3.74 10.50 0.45
N ARG A 124 4.07 11.30 -0.57
CA ARG A 124 5.44 11.82 -0.76
C ARG A 124 5.92 12.63 0.45
N ARG A 125 5.05 13.50 0.98
CA ARG A 125 5.31 14.33 2.15
C ARG A 125 5.53 13.46 3.39
N ALA A 126 4.69 12.45 3.61
CA ALA A 126 4.82 11.53 4.72
C ALA A 126 6.18 10.82 4.73
N LEU A 127 6.59 10.24 3.60
CA LEU A 127 7.87 9.53 3.51
C LEU A 127 9.07 10.45 3.76
N ARG A 128 9.01 11.69 3.25
CA ARG A 128 10.03 12.71 3.50
C ARG A 128 10.06 13.11 4.98
N TRP A 129 8.91 13.44 5.54
CA TRP A 129 8.76 13.88 6.91
C TRP A 129 9.26 12.82 7.90
N LEU A 130 8.92 11.54 7.68
CA LEU A 130 9.38 10.43 8.50
C LEU A 130 10.90 10.29 8.48
N GLY A 131 11.54 10.41 7.31
CA GLY A 131 13.01 10.40 7.20
C GLY A 131 13.66 11.60 7.91
N GLU A 132 13.07 12.79 7.79
CA GLU A 132 13.57 14.03 8.41
C GLU A 132 13.38 14.07 9.93
N HIS A 133 12.38 13.36 10.47
CA HIS A 133 12.05 13.35 11.90
C HIS A 133 12.44 12.04 12.60
N ALA A 134 13.34 11.27 11.97
CA ALA A 134 13.72 9.94 12.43
C ALA A 134 14.31 9.94 13.84
N ASP A 135 15.16 10.93 14.18
CA ASP A 135 15.78 11.07 15.51
C ASP A 135 14.74 11.26 16.62
N VAL A 136 13.72 12.09 16.37
CA VAL A 136 12.64 12.38 17.33
C VAL A 136 11.71 11.18 17.48
N LEU A 137 11.51 10.42 16.40
CA LEU A 137 10.67 9.23 16.38
C LEU A 137 11.40 7.97 16.89
N GLY A 138 12.73 7.97 16.87
CA GLY A 138 13.58 6.88 17.36
C GLY A 138 13.85 5.76 16.34
N HIS A 139 13.59 5.98 15.05
CA HIS A 139 13.91 5.01 13.99
C HIS A 139 15.10 5.49 13.14
N ALA A 140 15.62 4.64 12.26
CA ALA A 140 16.69 5.01 11.33
C ALA A 140 16.12 5.73 10.09
N GLY A 141 16.55 6.97 9.84
CA GLY A 141 16.02 7.82 8.77
C GLY A 141 16.37 7.34 7.35
N ASP A 142 17.46 6.59 7.19
CA ASP A 142 17.86 5.95 5.93
C ASP A 142 17.21 4.56 5.72
N ALA A 143 16.40 4.10 6.68
CA ALA A 143 15.76 2.79 6.70
C ALA A 143 14.21 2.90 6.76
N VAL A 144 13.65 3.85 6.02
CA VAL A 144 12.18 4.01 5.85
C VAL A 144 11.71 3.18 4.66
N TYR A 145 10.99 2.10 4.94
CA TYR A 145 10.33 1.22 3.98
C TYR A 145 8.86 1.59 3.88
N ALA A 146 8.25 1.36 2.71
CA ALA A 146 6.84 1.68 2.49
C ALA A 146 6.09 0.51 1.86
N GLY A 147 4.84 0.35 2.23
CA GLY A 147 3.96 -0.59 1.55
C GLY A 147 2.52 -0.14 1.62
N GLY A 148 1.68 -0.81 0.86
CA GLY A 148 0.26 -0.50 0.88
C GLY A 148 -0.55 -1.58 0.20
N SER A 149 -1.87 -1.44 0.31
CA SER A 149 -2.83 -2.35 -0.29
C SER A 149 -3.74 -1.63 -1.26
N SER A 150 -4.00 -2.22 -2.42
CA SER A 150 -4.94 -1.69 -3.42
C SER A 150 -4.61 -0.26 -3.84
N ALA A 151 -5.51 0.70 -3.62
CA ALA A 151 -5.26 2.13 -3.78
C ALA A 151 -4.02 2.62 -3.01
N GLY A 152 -3.71 2.08 -1.83
CA GLY A 152 -2.49 2.43 -1.09
C GLY A 152 -1.21 1.92 -1.74
N ALA A 153 -1.25 0.72 -2.34
CA ALA A 153 -0.14 0.21 -3.14
C ALA A 153 0.10 1.10 -4.37
N HIS A 154 -0.99 1.57 -5.01
CA HIS A 154 -0.92 2.57 -6.06
C HIS A 154 -0.28 3.87 -5.56
N LEU A 155 -0.75 4.44 -4.44
CA LEU A 155 -0.26 5.71 -3.91
C LEU A 155 1.23 5.64 -3.55
N VAL A 156 1.70 4.55 -2.94
CA VAL A 156 3.14 4.34 -2.67
C VAL A 156 3.93 4.31 -3.97
N ALA A 157 3.46 3.57 -4.98
CA ALA A 157 4.14 3.49 -6.27
C ALA A 157 4.16 4.86 -6.98
N ALA A 158 3.03 5.56 -7.04
CA ALA A 158 2.90 6.86 -7.68
C ALA A 158 3.72 7.95 -6.95
N ALA A 159 3.79 7.87 -5.62
CA ALA A 159 4.63 8.75 -4.81
C ALA A 159 6.11 8.61 -5.17
N LEU A 160 6.56 7.41 -5.53
CA LEU A 160 7.96 7.09 -5.83
C LEU A 160 8.27 7.04 -7.34
N SER A 161 7.31 7.40 -8.19
CA SER A 161 7.46 7.37 -9.65
C SER A 161 7.51 8.76 -10.26
N GLY A 162 8.20 8.86 -11.41
CA GLY A 162 8.24 10.06 -12.22
C GLY A 162 9.21 11.15 -11.72
N PRO A 163 9.22 12.33 -12.35
CA PRO A 163 10.17 13.41 -12.04
C PRO A 163 9.96 14.02 -10.65
N GLU A 164 8.74 13.93 -10.12
CA GLU A 164 8.37 14.45 -8.79
C GLU A 164 8.44 13.37 -7.70
N ALA A 165 9.18 12.28 -7.94
CA ALA A 165 9.28 11.18 -6.99
C ALA A 165 9.72 11.67 -5.59
N GLY A 166 9.16 11.04 -4.57
CA GLY A 166 9.55 11.22 -3.17
C GLY A 166 10.98 10.76 -2.89
N PRO A 167 11.40 10.79 -1.60
CA PRO A 167 12.73 10.30 -1.23
C PRO A 167 12.91 8.84 -1.64
N ARG A 168 14.13 8.48 -2.05
CA ARG A 168 14.45 7.09 -2.39
C ARG A 168 14.36 6.22 -1.14
N VAL A 169 13.59 5.13 -1.20
CA VAL A 169 13.43 4.17 -0.09
C VAL A 169 14.23 2.88 -0.34
N PRO A 170 14.64 2.14 0.71
CA PRO A 170 15.38 0.89 0.52
C PRO A 170 14.50 -0.25 -0.03
N GLY A 171 13.20 -0.23 0.24
CA GLY A 171 12.30 -1.25 -0.28
C GLY A 171 10.83 -0.84 -0.20
N VAL A 172 10.04 -1.39 -1.12
CA VAL A 172 8.58 -1.30 -1.06
C VAL A 172 7.88 -2.64 -1.16
N CYS A 173 6.68 -2.73 -0.57
CA CYS A 173 5.77 -3.87 -0.69
C CYS A 173 4.38 -3.43 -1.17
N LEU A 174 4.01 -3.83 -2.39
CA LEU A 174 2.80 -3.37 -3.08
C LEU A 174 1.80 -4.53 -3.20
N LEU A 175 0.74 -4.49 -2.40
CA LEU A 175 -0.24 -5.56 -2.29
C LEU A 175 -1.47 -5.24 -3.14
N SER A 176 -1.78 -6.10 -4.11
CA SER A 176 -2.98 -6.04 -4.95
C SER A 176 -3.24 -4.65 -5.57
N GLY A 177 -2.17 -3.97 -5.99
CA GLY A 177 -2.25 -2.59 -6.48
C GLY A 177 -2.79 -2.46 -7.90
N VAL A 178 -3.20 -1.23 -8.25
CA VAL A 178 -3.54 -0.80 -9.61
C VAL A 178 -2.44 0.15 -10.08
N TYR A 179 -1.86 -0.06 -11.26
CA TYR A 179 -0.68 0.69 -11.72
C TYR A 179 -0.88 1.39 -13.08
N ASP A 180 -1.96 1.06 -13.78
CA ASP A 180 -2.54 1.79 -14.92
C ASP A 180 -3.96 2.24 -14.57
N LEU A 181 -4.17 3.55 -14.55
CA LEU A 181 -5.44 4.19 -14.21
C LEU A 181 -6.30 4.49 -15.44
N GLN A 182 -5.81 4.26 -16.67
CA GLN A 182 -6.64 4.47 -17.87
C GLN A 182 -7.94 3.66 -17.87
N PRO A 183 -7.98 2.38 -17.44
CA PRO A 183 -9.23 1.65 -17.33
C PRO A 183 -10.15 2.19 -16.23
N ILE A 184 -9.59 2.69 -15.12
CA ILE A 184 -10.36 3.25 -13.99
C ILE A 184 -11.27 4.38 -14.48
N ARG A 185 -10.81 5.21 -15.42
CA ARG A 185 -11.59 6.33 -15.97
C ARG A 185 -12.96 5.94 -16.52
N SER A 186 -13.10 4.69 -16.96
CA SER A 186 -14.32 4.14 -17.55
C SER A 186 -15.14 3.29 -16.58
N SER A 187 -14.73 3.17 -15.29
CA SER A 187 -15.44 2.43 -14.26
C SER A 187 -16.11 3.35 -13.23
N TYR A 188 -17.00 2.80 -12.40
CA TYR A 188 -17.68 3.50 -11.30
C TYR A 188 -16.71 4.15 -10.31
N VAL A 189 -15.48 3.62 -10.19
CA VAL A 189 -14.45 4.18 -9.30
C VAL A 189 -14.12 5.63 -9.68
N ASN A 190 -14.25 6.00 -10.97
CA ASN A 190 -13.99 7.35 -11.43
C ASN A 190 -15.07 8.37 -11.06
N ASP A 191 -16.26 7.91 -10.65
CA ASP A 191 -17.38 8.80 -10.34
C ASP A 191 -17.03 9.75 -9.18
N ALA A 192 -16.18 9.32 -8.22
CA ALA A 192 -15.67 10.16 -7.15
C ALA A 192 -14.30 10.78 -7.44
N LEU A 193 -13.42 10.10 -8.17
CA LEU A 193 -12.07 10.57 -8.44
C LEU A 193 -12.00 11.68 -9.49
N GLY A 194 -12.91 11.67 -10.47
CA GLY A 194 -12.94 12.65 -11.56
C GLY A 194 -11.69 12.65 -12.43
N LEU A 195 -11.04 11.50 -12.64
CA LEU A 195 -9.81 11.42 -13.45
C LEU A 195 -10.12 11.71 -14.92
N ASP A 196 -9.40 12.69 -15.47
CA ASP A 196 -9.24 12.86 -16.90
C ASP A 196 -8.10 11.99 -17.45
N ARG A 197 -7.86 12.08 -18.76
CA ARG A 197 -6.81 11.29 -19.44
C ARG A 197 -5.42 11.63 -18.92
N GLU A 198 -5.13 12.92 -18.77
CA GLU A 198 -3.82 13.44 -18.40
C GLU A 198 -3.46 13.04 -16.97
N THR A 199 -4.39 13.23 -16.04
CA THR A 199 -4.22 12.87 -14.62
C THR A 199 -4.03 11.36 -14.48
N ALA A 200 -4.85 10.55 -15.16
CA ALA A 200 -4.68 9.10 -15.13
C ALA A 200 -3.32 8.66 -15.71
N GLU A 201 -2.86 9.27 -16.80
CA GLU A 201 -1.56 8.97 -17.40
C GLU A 201 -0.40 9.37 -16.48
N ARG A 202 -0.44 10.59 -15.94
CA ARG A 202 0.57 11.13 -15.01
C ARG A 202 0.71 10.29 -13.75
N TYR A 203 -0.40 9.83 -13.19
CA TYR A 203 -0.42 9.06 -11.95
C TYR A 203 -0.55 7.56 -12.18
N SER A 204 -0.23 7.03 -13.36
CA SER A 204 -0.07 5.59 -13.59
C SER A 204 1.40 5.18 -13.43
N PRO A 205 1.80 4.54 -12.32
CA PRO A 205 3.18 4.05 -12.13
C PRO A 205 3.70 3.20 -13.29
N LEU A 206 2.81 2.45 -13.96
CA LEU A 206 3.15 1.66 -15.15
C LEU A 206 3.78 2.49 -16.28
N ARG A 207 3.39 3.77 -16.41
CA ARG A 207 3.87 4.68 -17.46
C ARG A 207 5.15 5.42 -17.07
N ALA A 208 5.42 5.58 -15.77
CA ALA A 208 6.60 6.29 -15.29
C ALA A 208 7.92 5.57 -15.58
N GLY A 209 7.90 4.23 -15.67
CA GLY A 209 9.07 3.45 -16.09
C GLY A 209 10.18 3.30 -15.04
N THR A 210 10.06 3.93 -13.87
CA THR A 210 11.00 3.80 -12.74
C THR A 210 10.27 3.98 -11.40
N LEU A 211 10.87 3.39 -10.35
CA LEU A 211 10.49 3.59 -8.95
C LEU A 211 11.74 3.99 -8.16
N ALA A 212 11.62 5.03 -7.33
CA ALA A 212 12.62 5.44 -6.35
C ALA A 212 12.67 4.50 -5.13
N ALA A 213 12.74 3.19 -5.38
CA ALA A 213 12.96 2.15 -4.39
C ALA A 213 14.19 1.31 -4.80
N ARG A 214 14.96 0.75 -3.85
CA ARG A 214 16.08 -0.16 -4.21
C ARG A 214 15.60 -1.58 -4.53
N SER A 215 14.49 -2.00 -3.92
CA SER A 215 13.86 -3.30 -4.15
C SER A 215 12.33 -3.21 -4.06
N VAL A 216 11.63 -4.07 -4.80
CA VAL A 216 10.16 -4.07 -4.87
C VAL A 216 9.65 -5.48 -4.60
N ILE A 217 8.71 -5.62 -3.69
CA ILE A 217 7.87 -6.81 -3.55
C ILE A 217 6.50 -6.43 -4.11
N ILE A 218 6.00 -7.18 -5.09
CA ILE A 218 4.63 -7.05 -5.60
C ILE A 218 3.93 -8.36 -5.31
N ALA A 219 2.79 -8.28 -4.64
CA ALA A 219 2.01 -9.47 -4.30
C ALA A 219 0.53 -9.25 -4.59
N ARG A 220 -0.17 -10.31 -5.00
CA ARG A 220 -1.64 -10.34 -5.08
C ARG A 220 -2.17 -11.67 -4.54
N GLY A 221 -3.46 -11.68 -4.20
CA GLY A 221 -4.18 -12.92 -3.98
C GLY A 221 -4.30 -13.70 -5.29
N ALA A 222 -4.33 -15.03 -5.19
CA ALA A 222 -4.70 -15.87 -6.32
C ALA A 222 -6.19 -15.67 -6.70
N ASP A 223 -7.03 -15.39 -5.70
CA ASP A 223 -8.47 -15.18 -5.85
C ASP A 223 -8.80 -13.70 -6.05
N GLU A 224 -8.38 -13.17 -7.19
CA GLU A 224 -8.68 -11.79 -7.63
C GLU A 224 -9.33 -11.75 -9.01
N THR A 225 -9.73 -10.55 -9.44
CA THR A 225 -10.29 -10.34 -10.78
C THR A 225 -9.19 -10.39 -11.84
N PHE A 226 -9.59 -10.44 -13.11
CA PHE A 226 -8.63 -10.45 -14.21
C PHE A 226 -7.84 -9.14 -14.28
N GLU A 227 -8.48 -7.98 -14.04
CA GLU A 227 -7.78 -6.70 -14.08
C GLU A 227 -6.68 -6.59 -13.03
N TYR A 228 -6.89 -7.02 -11.77
CA TYR A 228 -5.80 -7.00 -10.78
C TYR A 228 -4.64 -7.93 -11.14
N ALA A 229 -4.93 -9.10 -11.73
CA ALA A 229 -3.89 -9.99 -12.25
C ALA A 229 -3.12 -9.37 -13.42
N ARG A 230 -3.82 -8.67 -14.33
CA ARG A 230 -3.22 -7.95 -15.46
C ARG A 230 -2.33 -6.80 -14.97
N GLN A 231 -2.83 -5.99 -14.04
CA GLN A 231 -2.13 -4.85 -13.45
C GLN A 231 -0.79 -5.26 -12.82
N GLN A 232 -0.78 -6.30 -11.99
CA GLN A 232 0.47 -6.83 -11.43
C GLN A 232 1.41 -7.32 -12.51
N ARG A 233 0.92 -8.16 -13.45
CA ARG A 233 1.76 -8.74 -14.51
C ARG A 233 2.45 -7.66 -15.34
N GLU A 234 1.71 -6.66 -15.80
CA GLU A 234 2.27 -5.59 -16.63
C GLU A 234 3.25 -4.71 -15.86
N PHE A 235 2.97 -4.42 -14.59
CA PHE A 235 3.88 -3.63 -13.77
C PHE A 235 5.18 -4.37 -13.44
N VAL A 236 5.10 -5.66 -13.12
CA VAL A 236 6.27 -6.54 -12.94
C VAL A 236 7.09 -6.60 -14.23
N GLN A 237 6.46 -6.80 -15.39
CA GLN A 237 7.14 -6.84 -16.69
C GLN A 237 7.86 -5.51 -16.98
N MET A 238 7.23 -4.38 -16.69
CA MET A 238 7.84 -3.06 -16.84
C MET A 238 9.08 -2.92 -15.95
N LEU A 239 8.99 -3.28 -14.67
CA LEU A 239 10.11 -3.21 -13.72
C LEU A 239 11.27 -4.13 -14.14
N GLN A 240 10.96 -5.36 -14.56
CA GLN A 240 11.95 -6.34 -15.05
C GLN A 240 12.65 -5.84 -16.32
N ALA A 241 11.91 -5.27 -17.27
CA ALA A 241 12.48 -4.68 -18.49
C ALA A 241 13.46 -3.53 -18.18
N ARG A 242 13.28 -2.87 -17.02
CA ARG A 242 14.16 -1.81 -16.50
C ARG A 242 15.22 -2.33 -15.51
N LYS A 243 15.36 -3.65 -15.37
CA LYS A 243 16.29 -4.32 -14.45
C LYS A 243 16.13 -3.89 -12.99
N HIS A 244 14.91 -3.47 -12.61
CA HIS A 244 14.60 -3.11 -11.24
C HIS A 244 14.39 -4.40 -10.41
N PRO A 245 15.06 -4.57 -9.25
CA PRO A 245 14.90 -5.78 -8.43
C PRO A 245 13.45 -5.94 -7.94
N VAL A 246 12.76 -6.93 -8.48
CA VAL A 246 11.36 -7.21 -8.16
C VAL A 246 11.16 -8.67 -7.74
N ARG A 247 10.43 -8.87 -6.64
CA ARG A 247 9.88 -10.15 -6.22
C ARG A 247 8.39 -10.17 -6.52
N ASP A 248 7.99 -11.02 -7.46
CA ASP A 248 6.60 -11.21 -7.88
C ASP A 248 5.98 -12.39 -7.12
N LEU A 249 4.89 -12.14 -6.40
CA LEU A 249 4.20 -13.13 -5.57
C LEU A 249 2.72 -13.23 -5.96
N VAL A 250 2.24 -14.46 -6.12
CA VAL A 250 0.82 -14.79 -6.22
C VAL A 250 0.50 -15.76 -5.10
N VAL A 251 -0.35 -15.36 -4.16
CA VAL A 251 -0.57 -16.11 -2.92
C VAL A 251 -1.84 -16.94 -3.02
N VAL A 252 -1.68 -18.26 -3.08
CA VAL A 252 -2.79 -19.23 -3.10
C VAL A 252 -3.57 -19.17 -1.78
N GLY A 253 -4.90 -19.21 -1.87
CA GLY A 253 -5.78 -19.14 -0.70
C GLY A 253 -5.92 -17.73 -0.10
N ARG A 254 -5.45 -16.70 -0.82
CA ARG A 254 -5.68 -15.29 -0.51
C ARG A 254 -6.49 -14.63 -1.61
N ASN A 255 -7.35 -13.72 -1.19
CA ASN A 255 -8.03 -12.76 -2.02
C ASN A 255 -7.53 -11.33 -1.73
N HIS A 256 -8.13 -10.35 -2.39
CA HIS A 256 -7.77 -8.94 -2.29
C HIS A 256 -7.80 -8.36 -0.86
N PHE A 257 -8.68 -8.87 0.01
CA PHE A 257 -8.94 -8.29 1.32
C PHE A 257 -8.13 -8.95 2.43
N ASP A 258 -7.86 -10.26 2.35
CA ASP A 258 -7.15 -10.98 3.40
C ASP A 258 -5.64 -11.13 3.14
N LEU A 259 -5.17 -10.88 1.91
CA LEU A 259 -3.74 -10.81 1.58
C LEU A 259 -2.96 -9.85 2.51
N PRO A 260 -3.43 -8.61 2.81
CA PRO A 260 -2.70 -7.71 3.70
C PRO A 260 -2.41 -8.30 5.08
N PHE A 261 -3.25 -9.22 5.58
CA PHE A 261 -3.02 -9.88 6.87
C PHE A 261 -1.77 -10.76 6.90
N ASP A 262 -1.24 -11.17 5.74
CA ASP A 262 0.04 -11.87 5.70
C ASP A 262 1.19 -11.00 6.25
N LEU A 263 1.11 -9.66 6.14
CA LEU A 263 2.06 -8.77 6.80
C LEU A 263 2.12 -8.96 8.32
N GLY A 264 1.00 -9.33 8.95
CA GLY A 264 0.91 -9.57 10.39
C GLY A 264 1.14 -11.01 10.84
N ARG A 265 1.39 -11.97 9.94
CA ARG A 265 1.43 -13.41 10.24
C ARG A 265 2.78 -14.06 9.95
N VAL A 266 3.33 -14.77 10.93
CA VAL A 266 4.57 -15.54 10.79
C VAL A 266 4.40 -16.67 9.76
N GLY A 267 5.43 -16.94 8.95
CA GLY A 267 5.44 -18.07 8.01
C GLY A 267 4.73 -17.80 6.68
N THR A 268 4.20 -16.59 6.47
CA THR A 268 3.58 -16.21 5.19
C THR A 268 4.63 -15.67 4.22
N SER A 269 4.51 -16.04 2.95
CA SER A 269 5.45 -15.64 1.89
C SER A 269 5.62 -14.12 1.76
N VAL A 270 4.54 -13.35 1.90
CA VAL A 270 4.57 -11.88 1.83
C VAL A 270 5.26 -11.29 3.04
N GLY A 271 4.77 -11.61 4.24
CA GLY A 271 5.28 -10.98 5.45
C GLY A 271 6.72 -11.33 5.77
N ASP A 272 7.14 -12.58 5.54
CA ASP A 272 8.54 -12.98 5.73
C ASP A 272 9.46 -12.31 4.69
N ALA A 273 8.97 -12.12 3.45
CA ALA A 273 9.71 -11.39 2.42
C ALA A 273 9.91 -9.92 2.81
N VAL A 274 8.91 -9.26 3.40
CA VAL A 274 9.01 -7.86 3.85
C VAL A 274 10.01 -7.72 5.01
N LEU A 275 9.93 -8.58 6.03
CA LEU A 275 10.91 -8.55 7.12
C LEU A 275 12.34 -8.79 6.62
N ALA A 276 12.52 -9.77 5.71
CA ALA A 276 13.82 -10.02 5.09
C ALA A 276 14.31 -8.82 4.26
N GLN A 277 13.43 -8.14 3.51
CA GLN A 277 13.75 -6.91 2.78
C GLN A 277 14.24 -5.80 3.72
N MET A 278 13.75 -5.78 4.96
CA MET A 278 14.16 -4.83 6.00
C MET A 278 15.43 -5.25 6.76
N GLY A 279 16.05 -6.39 6.39
CA GLY A 279 17.19 -6.94 7.11
C GLY A 279 16.84 -7.55 8.47
N LEU A 280 15.57 -7.88 8.69
CA LEU A 280 15.08 -8.49 9.92
C LEU A 280 14.85 -9.98 9.73
N SER A 281 15.18 -10.76 10.76
CA SER A 281 14.89 -12.20 10.76
C SER A 281 13.41 -12.43 11.08
N PRO A 282 12.72 -13.32 10.35
CA PRO A 282 11.42 -13.81 10.81
C PRO A 282 11.63 -14.49 12.18
N PRO A 283 10.75 -14.25 13.18
CA PRO A 283 10.87 -14.95 14.45
C PRO A 283 10.81 -16.45 14.18
N ALA A 284 11.68 -17.23 14.85
CA ALA A 284 11.65 -18.68 14.74
C ALA A 284 10.21 -19.16 14.99
N ALA A 285 9.69 -20.04 14.12
CA ALA A 285 8.43 -20.70 14.38
C ALA A 285 8.54 -21.35 15.76
N ARG A 286 7.69 -20.93 16.72
CA ARG A 286 7.64 -21.63 18.01
C ARG A 286 7.22 -23.07 17.71
N PRO A 287 7.93 -24.08 18.24
CA PRO A 287 7.59 -25.49 18.06
C PRO A 287 6.19 -25.81 18.61
#